data_AF-A0A8K0P9E8-F1
#
_entry.id   AF-A0A8K0P9E8-F1
#
_cell.length_a   1.000
_cell.length_b   1.000
_cell.length_c   1.000
_cell.angle_alpha   90.00
_cell.angle_beta   90.00
_cell.angle_gamma   90.00
#
_symmetry.space_group_name_H-M   'P 1'
#
loop_
_entity.id
_entity.type
_entity.pdbx_description
1 polymer ?
#
loop_
_entity_poly.entity_id
_entity_poly.type
_entity_poly.pdbx_seq_one_letter_code
_entity_poly.pdbx_strand_id
1 'polypeptide(L)'
;MENKFKTSPEFYRAYRDFMEKYPISDPNVEVDKYFCLPHHGVLKESSTTKLRVVSNRSFKTNARLSLNDCFHTGPNLLSDIGL
;
A
#
# COMPACT_ATOMS: atom_id res chain seq x y z
N MET A 1 -1.97 -1.39 -12.53
CA MET A 1 -0.61 -0.77 -12.52
C MET A 1 0.24 -1.25 -13.68
N GLU A 2 0.14 -2.52 -14.06
CA GLU A 2 0.96 -3.16 -15.09
C GLU A 2 1.00 -2.41 -16.43
N ASN A 3 -0.12 -1.85 -16.89
CA ASN A 3 -0.11 -1.04 -18.13
C ASN A 3 0.75 0.22 -17.99
N LYS A 4 0.72 0.90 -16.83
CA LYS A 4 1.55 2.09 -16.58
C LYS A 4 3.04 1.75 -16.55
N PHE A 5 3.40 0.56 -16.08
CA PHE A 5 4.80 0.09 -16.10
C PHE A 5 5.32 -0.13 -17.52
N LYS A 6 4.46 -0.59 -18.43
CA LYS A 6 4.81 -0.75 -19.85
C LYS A 6 4.93 0.59 -20.57
N THR A 7 4.07 1.55 -20.25
CA THR A 7 4.00 2.83 -20.97
C THR A 7 4.88 3.93 -20.39
N SER A 8 5.47 3.76 -19.20
CA SER A 8 6.39 4.73 -18.60
C SER A 8 7.52 4.01 -17.83
N PRO A 9 8.68 3.85 -18.48
CA PRO A 9 9.87 3.25 -17.87
C PRO A 9 10.37 4.01 -16.63
N GLU A 10 10.28 5.34 -16.62
CA GLU A 10 10.72 6.19 -15.51
C GLU A 10 9.85 5.96 -14.28
N PHE A 11 8.53 5.86 -14.47
CA PHE A 11 7.60 5.52 -13.40
C PHE A 11 7.89 4.13 -12.83
N TYR A 12 8.13 3.14 -13.70
CA TYR A 12 8.47 1.79 -13.27
C TYR A 12 9.78 1.73 -12.48
N ARG A 13 10.83 2.45 -12.93
CA ARG A 13 12.10 2.53 -12.21
C ARG A 13 11.91 3.14 -10.83
N ALA A 14 11.30 4.32 -10.75
CA ALA A 14 11.06 4.99 -9.47
C ALA A 14 10.22 4.12 -8.52
N TYR A 15 9.26 3.37 -9.07
CA TYR A 15 8.44 2.44 -8.30
C TYR A 15 9.23 1.24 -7.78
N ARG A 16 10.07 0.62 -8.60
CA ARG A 16 10.95 -0.47 -8.19
C ARG A 16 11.89 -0.03 -7.08
N ASP A 17 12.56 1.10 -7.26
CA ASP A 17 13.48 1.67 -6.27
C ASP A 17 12.77 1.92 -4.93
N PHE A 18 11.52 2.39 -4.98
CA PHE A 18 10.69 2.54 -3.78
C PHE A 18 10.41 1.19 -3.10
N MET A 19 10.01 0.17 -3.86
CA MET A 19 9.64 -1.14 -3.32
C MET A 19 10.84 -1.92 -2.78
N GLU A 20 12.03 -1.77 -3.35
CA GLU A 20 13.27 -2.40 -2.86
C GLU A 20 13.67 -1.91 -1.48
N LYS A 21 13.33 -0.66 -1.13
CA LYS A 21 13.55 -0.11 0.20
C LYS A 21 12.64 -0.73 1.26
N TYR A 22 11.53 -1.37 0.87
CA TYR A 22 10.68 -2.09 1.80
C TYR A 22 11.25 -3.50 2.03
N PRO A 23 11.69 -3.84 3.26
CA PRO A 23 12.12 -5.19 3.54
C PRO A 23 10.92 -6.14 3.32
N ILE A 24 11.05 -7.03 2.33
CA ILE A 24 10.10 -8.12 2.15
C ILE A 24 10.34 -9.10 3.29
N SER A 25 9.24 -9.45 3.96
CA SER A 25 9.03 -10.41 5.06
C SER A 25 10.22 -11.22 5.56
N ASP A 26 10.29 -11.37 6.88
CA ASP A 26 11.09 -12.38 7.57
C ASP A 26 11.04 -13.73 6.82
N PRO A 27 12.19 -14.28 6.39
CA PRO A 27 12.25 -15.53 5.64
C PRO A 27 11.71 -16.74 6.41
N ASN A 28 11.43 -16.60 7.72
CA ASN A 28 10.88 -17.65 8.57
C ASN A 28 9.35 -17.68 8.61
N VAL A 29 8.65 -16.81 7.88
CA VAL A 29 7.17 -16.82 7.83
C VAL A 29 6.67 -17.84 6.79
N GLU A 30 5.77 -18.74 7.22
CA GLU A 30 5.14 -19.73 6.32
C GLU A 30 4.40 -19.05 5.15
N VAL A 31 4.63 -19.57 3.94
CA VAL A 31 4.09 -19.10 2.64
C VAL A 31 2.56 -19.01 2.61
N ASP A 32 1.87 -19.72 3.51
CA ASP A 32 0.40 -19.73 3.60
C ASP A 32 -0.18 -18.64 4.52
N LYS A 33 0.66 -17.85 5.19
CA LYS A 33 0.24 -16.77 6.12
C LYS A 33 0.38 -15.37 5.51
N TYR A 34 0.42 -15.26 4.18
CA TYR A 34 0.58 -13.99 3.49
C TYR A 34 -0.77 -13.37 3.11
N PHE A 35 -0.92 -12.08 3.43
CA PHE A 35 -1.96 -11.23 2.87
C PHE A 35 -1.36 -10.40 1.75
N CYS A 36 -1.92 -10.51 0.54
CA CYS A 36 -1.57 -9.59 -0.53
C CYS A 36 -2.14 -8.21 -0.17
N LEU A 37 -1.27 -7.20 -0.12
CA LEU A 37 -1.68 -5.81 0.01
C LEU A 37 -1.56 -5.12 -1.35
N PRO A 38 -2.67 -4.91 -2.07
CA PRO A 38 -2.62 -4.19 -3.33
C PRO A 38 -2.07 -2.81 -3.09
N HIS A 39 -1.07 -2.43 -3.86
CA HIS A 39 -0.44 -1.13 -3.80
C HIS A 39 -0.66 -0.39 -5.12
N HIS A 40 -0.46 0.92 -5.15
CA HIS A 40 -0.65 1.77 -6.32
C HIS A 40 0.30 2.98 -6.28
N GLY A 41 1.17 3.10 -7.28
CA GLY A 41 2.02 4.28 -7.45
C GLY A 41 1.27 5.47 -8.03
N VAL A 42 1.37 6.63 -7.37
CA VAL A 42 0.80 7.91 -7.78
C VAL A 42 1.93 8.92 -7.95
N LEU A 43 2.01 9.53 -9.14
CA LEU A 43 2.89 10.66 -9.38
C LEU A 43 2.20 11.95 -8.92
N LYS A 44 2.93 12.78 -8.18
CA LYS A 44 2.46 14.09 -7.72
C LYS A 44 3.52 15.13 -8.00
N GLU A 45 3.10 16.28 -8.51
CA GLU A 45 3.94 17.47 -8.58
C GLU A 45 4.33 17.89 -7.16
N SER A 46 5.58 17.65 -6.82
CA SER A 46 6.13 17.74 -5.46
C SER A 46 7.62 18.03 -5.57
N SER A 47 8.11 18.95 -4.76
CA SER A 47 9.52 19.36 -4.77
C SER A 47 10.44 18.31 -4.13
N THR A 48 9.93 17.47 -3.24
CA THR A 48 10.74 16.51 -2.47
C THR A 48 10.56 15.07 -2.95
N THR A 49 9.32 14.59 -3.07
CA THR A 49 9.04 13.20 -3.47
C THR A 49 7.92 13.17 -4.50
N LYS A 50 8.29 12.85 -5.74
CA LYS A 50 7.38 12.81 -6.89
C LYS A 50 6.53 11.54 -6.94
N LEU A 51 7.04 10.40 -6.45
CA LEU A 51 6.30 9.14 -6.41
C LEU A 51 5.79 8.85 -4.99
N ARG A 52 4.50 8.53 -4.86
CA ARG A 52 3.90 8.02 -3.62
C ARG A 52 3.26 6.67 -3.90
N VAL A 53 3.56 5.65 -3.10
CA VAL A 53 2.89 4.34 -3.21
C VAL A 53 1.79 4.27 -2.14
N VAL A 54 0.56 4.07 -2.59
CA VAL A 54 -0.64 3.95 -1.75
C VAL A 54 -1.01 2.49 -1.63
N SER A 55 -1.31 2.02 -0.43
CA SER A 55 -1.79 0.64 -0.21
C SER A 55 -3.29 0.61 0.04
N ASN A 56 -3.99 -0.36 -0.55
CA ASN A 56 -5.40 -0.59 -0.32
C ASN A 56 -5.60 -1.66 0.77
N ARG A 57 -5.83 -1.22 2.00
CA ARG A 57 -6.08 -2.10 3.16
C ARG A 57 -7.51 -2.60 3.27
N SER A 58 -8.45 -2.02 2.52
CA SER A 58 -9.84 -2.50 2.47
C SER A 58 -10.06 -3.57 1.40
N PHE A 59 -9.03 -3.92 0.63
CA PHE A 59 -9.09 -5.04 -0.29
C PHE A 59 -9.38 -6.33 0.49
N LYS A 60 -10.47 -7.00 0.12
CA LYS A 60 -10.89 -8.25 0.75
C LYS A 60 -10.18 -9.43 0.10
N THR A 61 -9.66 -10.33 0.92
CA THR A 61 -9.10 -11.59 0.43
C THR A 61 -10.21 -12.58 0.07
N ASN A 62 -9.83 -13.77 -0.41
CA ASN A 62 -10.76 -14.87 -0.66
C ASN A 62 -11.55 -15.28 0.60
N ALA A 63 -10.99 -15.02 1.79
CA ALA A 63 -11.67 -15.21 3.07
C ALA A 63 -12.69 -14.10 3.41
N ARG A 64 -12.95 -13.15 2.48
CA ARG A 64 -13.85 -12.00 2.61
C ARG A 64 -13.53 -11.00 3.72
N LEU A 65 -12.36 -11.13 4.35
CA LEU A 65 -11.81 -10.20 5.33
C LEU A 65 -10.79 -9.27 4.66
N SER A 66 -10.79 -8.01 5.05
CA SER A 66 -9.76 -7.02 4.72
C SER A 66 -8.83 -6.80 5.92
N LEU A 67 -7.66 -6.17 5.70
CA LEU A 67 -6.74 -5.88 6.79
C LEU A 67 -7.37 -4.93 7.83
N ASN A 68 -8.23 -4.01 7.39
CA ASN A 68 -8.95 -3.11 8.29
C ASN A 68 -9.92 -3.87 9.21
N ASP A 69 -10.47 -4.99 8.78
CA ASP A 69 -11.39 -5.81 9.59
C ASP A 69 -10.64 -6.56 10.71
N CYS A 70 -9.34 -6.78 10.54
CA CYS A 70 -8.49 -7.51 11.49
C CYS A 70 -7.81 -6.60 12.53
N PHE A 71 -7.87 -5.27 12.37
CA PHE A 71 -7.24 -4.34 13.28
C PHE A 71 -8.22 -3.77 14.30
N HIS A 72 -7.73 -3.63 15.54
CA HIS A 72 -8.47 -2.88 16.56
C HIS A 72 -8.58 -1.41 16.14
N THR A 73 -9.80 -0.88 16.24
CA THR A 73 -10.02 0.55 16.05
C THR A 73 -9.50 1.28 17.29
N GLY A 74 -8.60 2.24 17.08
CA GLY A 74 -8.14 3.12 18.15
C GLY A 74 -9.24 4.08 18.63
N PRO A 75 -9.03 4.78 19.75
CA PRO A 75 -9.96 5.81 20.20
C PRO A 75 -10.16 6.88 19.11
N ASN A 76 -11.39 7.34 18.95
CA ASN A 76 -11.68 8.45 18.04
C ASN A 76 -11.11 9.74 18.63
N LEU A 77 -10.10 10.31 17.95
CA LEU A 77 -9.42 11.54 18.37
C LEU A 77 -10.03 12.81 17.75
N LEU A 78 -11.02 12.66 16.88
CA LEU A 78 -11.78 13.81 16.38
C LEU A 78 -12.72 14.24 17.51
N SER A 79 -12.45 15.40 18.10
CA SER A 79 -13.42 16.08 18.95
C SER A 79 -14.70 16.27 18.16
N ASP A 80 -15.85 15.98 18.77
CA ASP A 80 -17.16 16.17 18.17
C ASP A 80 -17.19 17.55 17.51
N ILE A 81 -17.23 17.57 16.16
CA ILE A 81 -17.41 18.81 15.43
C ILE A 81 -18.91 19.08 15.60
N GLY A 82 -19.25 19.76 16.70
CA GLY A 82 -20.61 20.20 16.96
C GLY A 82 -21.10 20.98 15.74
N LEU A 83 -22.08 20.42 15.05
CA LEU A 83 -22.90 21.12 14.06
C LEU A 83 -23.82 22.12 14.77
#